data_AF-A0A9N7N8W6-F1
#
_entry.id   AF-A0A9N7N8W6-F1
#
_cell.length_a   1.000
_cell.length_b   1.000
_cell.length_c   1.000
_cell.angle_alpha   90.00
_cell.angle_beta   90.00
_cell.angle_gamma   90.00
#
_symmetry.space_group_name_H-M   'P 1'
#
loop_
_entity.id
_entity.type
_entity.pdbx_description
1 polymer ?
#
loop_
_entity_poly.entity_id
_entity_poly.type
_entity_poly.pdbx_seq_one_letter_code
_entity_poly.pdbx_strand_id
1 'polypeptide(L)'
;NYVLNGLSNELYNVYSSVGSAKELWDALEKKYKTEDAGAKKFVVGKFLEFKMVDTKTVVSQVQEFQLILHDIHAEGMSLSESFQ
;
A
#
# COMPACT_ATOMS: atom_id res chain seq x y z
N ASN A 1 -10.92 -20.84 -16.24
CA ASN A 1 -10.96 -20.00 -17.46
C ASN A 1 -11.64 -18.63 -17.33
N TYR A 2 -12.20 -18.24 -16.17
CA TYR A 2 -12.75 -16.88 -16.04
C TYR A 2 -11.68 -15.76 -15.95
N VAL A 3 -10.54 -16.03 -15.32
CA VAL A 3 -9.46 -15.04 -15.15
C VAL A 3 -8.76 -14.69 -16.48
N LEU A 4 -8.50 -15.70 -17.32
CA LEU A 4 -7.88 -15.49 -18.65
C LEU A 4 -8.73 -14.62 -19.58
N ASN A 5 -10.06 -14.73 -19.49
CA ASN A 5 -10.99 -13.95 -20.32
C ASN A 5 -11.00 -12.46 -19.95
N GLY A 6 -10.44 -12.07 -18.81
CA GLY A 6 -10.27 -10.67 -18.40
C GLY A 6 -8.94 -10.05 -18.85
N LEU A 7 -8.04 -10.81 -19.50
CA LEU A 7 -6.74 -10.32 -19.94
C LEU A 7 -6.82 -9.65 -21.32
N SER A 8 -5.97 -8.65 -21.54
CA SER A 8 -5.72 -8.15 -22.89
C SER A 8 -5.02 -9.21 -23.75
N ASN A 9 -5.10 -9.09 -25.07
CA ASN A 9 -4.46 -10.05 -26.00
C ASN A 9 -2.95 -10.21 -25.74
N GLU A 10 -2.25 -9.13 -25.36
CA GLU A 10 -0.83 -9.16 -25.04
C GLU A 10 -0.53 -9.98 -23.78
N LEU A 11 -1.34 -9.81 -22.73
CA LEU A 11 -1.18 -10.58 -21.48
C LEU A 11 -1.64 -12.03 -21.67
N TYR A 12 -2.71 -12.25 -22.42
CA TYR A 12 -3.20 -13.59 -22.73
C TYR A 12 -2.12 -14.43 -23.41
N ASN A 13 -1.43 -13.89 -24.42
CA ASN A 13 -0.36 -14.61 -25.11
C ASN A 13 0.79 -15.00 -24.18
N VAL A 14 1.12 -14.17 -23.20
CA VAL A 14 2.19 -14.44 -22.21
C VAL A 14 1.77 -15.47 -21.17
N TYR A 15 0.51 -15.44 -20.74
CA TYR A 15 0.03 -16.18 -19.57
C TYR A 15 -0.91 -17.35 -19.88
N SER A 16 -1.26 -17.58 -21.15
CA SER A 16 -2.16 -18.66 -21.60
C SER A 16 -1.68 -20.07 -21.26
N SER A 17 -0.37 -20.25 -21.03
CA SER A 17 0.24 -21.53 -20.65
C SER A 17 0.25 -21.80 -19.15
N VAL A 18 -0.21 -20.85 -18.32
CA VAL A 18 -0.25 -21.04 -16.86
C VAL A 18 -1.34 -22.03 -16.48
N GLY A 19 -0.95 -23.09 -15.76
CA GLY A 19 -1.77 -24.29 -15.55
C GLY A 19 -2.95 -24.11 -14.60
N SER A 20 -2.92 -23.11 -13.73
CA SER A 20 -4.02 -22.83 -12.79
C SER A 20 -4.35 -21.33 -12.69
N ALA A 21 -5.61 -21.04 -12.38
CA ALA A 21 -6.07 -19.67 -12.14
C ALA A 21 -5.37 -19.03 -10.94
N LYS A 22 -4.95 -19.83 -9.95
CA LYS A 22 -4.21 -19.36 -8.77
C LYS A 22 -2.80 -18.91 -9.15
N GLU A 23 -2.05 -19.73 -9.87
CA GLU A 23 -0.70 -19.36 -10.34
C GLU A 23 -0.74 -18.13 -11.25
N LEU A 24 -1.77 -18.01 -12.08
CA LEU A 24 -1.99 -16.83 -12.91
C LEU A 24 -2.21 -15.58 -12.05
N TRP A 25 -3.10 -15.67 -11.07
CA TRP A 25 -3.37 -14.59 -10.13
C TRP A 25 -2.11 -14.18 -9.37
N ASP A 26 -1.39 -15.14 -8.77
CA ASP A 26 -0.16 -14.89 -8.01
C ASP A 26 0.95 -14.25 -8.89
N ALA A 27 1.07 -14.67 -10.16
CA ALA A 27 2.04 -14.11 -11.10
C ALA A 27 1.70 -12.68 -11.54
N LEU A 28 0.41 -12.42 -11.80
CA LEU A 28 -0.07 -11.07 -12.12
C LEU A 28 0.07 -10.14 -10.91
N GLU A 29 -0.32 -10.64 -9.73
CA GLU A 29 -0.16 -9.95 -8.47
C GLU A 29 1.32 -9.62 -8.25
N LYS A 30 2.24 -10.58 -8.30
CA LYS A 30 3.67 -10.29 -8.12
C LYS A 30 4.25 -9.26 -9.12
N LYS A 31 3.79 -9.26 -10.37
CA LYS A 31 4.34 -8.40 -11.42
C LYS A 31 3.75 -6.99 -11.44
N TYR A 32 2.46 -6.87 -11.10
CA TYR A 32 1.70 -5.63 -11.24
C TYR A 32 1.18 -5.07 -9.93
N LYS A 33 1.17 -5.86 -8.84
CA LYS A 33 1.06 -5.33 -7.49
C LYS A 33 2.35 -4.54 -7.28
N THR A 34 2.22 -3.26 -7.53
CA THR A 34 3.23 -2.29 -7.14
C THR A 34 3.14 -2.34 -5.62
N GLU A 35 4.08 -3.02 -4.98
CA GLU A 35 4.17 -3.00 -3.53
C GLU A 35 4.16 -1.51 -3.13
N ASP A 36 3.17 -1.15 -2.34
CA ASP A 36 2.35 0.05 -2.49
C ASP A 36 3.14 1.38 -2.44
N ALA A 37 3.85 1.72 -3.53
CA ALA A 37 4.58 2.98 -3.62
C ALA A 37 3.61 4.16 -3.49
N GLY A 38 2.34 3.96 -3.83
CA GLY A 38 1.24 4.90 -3.60
C GLY A 38 0.93 5.08 -2.12
N ALA A 39 0.61 4.01 -1.39
CA ALA A 39 0.29 4.09 0.03
C ALA A 39 1.49 4.47 0.87
N LYS A 40 2.69 3.92 0.63
CA LYS A 40 3.92 4.36 1.30
C LYS A 40 4.14 5.85 1.14
N LYS A 41 4.03 6.37 -0.09
CA LYS A 41 4.16 7.82 -0.36
C LYS A 41 3.04 8.62 0.32
N PHE A 42 1.82 8.11 0.35
CA PHE A 42 0.68 8.77 0.98
C PHE A 42 0.83 8.86 2.51
N VAL A 43 1.25 7.77 3.15
CA VAL A 43 1.50 7.73 4.60
C VAL A 43 2.67 8.65 4.98
N VAL A 44 3.76 8.65 4.21
CA VAL A 44 4.87 9.61 4.40
C VAL A 44 4.40 11.05 4.23
N GLY A 45 3.55 11.33 3.24
CA GLY A 45 2.94 12.64 3.04
C GLY A 45 2.12 13.09 4.24
N LYS A 46 1.22 12.25 4.74
CA LYS A 46 0.43 12.50 5.96
C LYS A 46 1.31 12.83 7.16
N PHE A 47 2.40 12.08 7.36
CA PHE A 47 3.34 12.31 8.44
C PHE A 47 4.03 13.68 8.33
N LEU A 48 4.56 14.01 7.15
CA LEU A 48 5.27 15.28 6.92
C LEU A 48 4.34 16.50 6.98
N GLU A 49 3.07 16.35 6.63
CA GLU A 49 2.07 17.41 6.65
C GLU A 49 1.38 17.56 8.01
N PHE A 50 1.51 16.59 8.91
CA PHE A 50 0.87 16.63 10.22
C PHE A 50 1.38 17.81 11.05
N LYS A 51 0.45 18.65 11.49
CA LYS A 51 0.70 19.80 12.36
C LYS A 51 -0.43 19.91 13.36
N MET A 52 -0.07 20.19 14.61
CA MET A 52 -1.08 20.48 15.62
C MET A 52 -1.71 21.85 15.35
N VAL A 53 -3.00 21.94 15.60
CA VAL A 53 -3.82 23.15 15.45
C VAL A 53 -4.49 23.50 16.79
N ASP A 54 -4.66 24.79 17.05
CA ASP A 54 -5.19 25.30 18.33
C ASP A 54 -6.68 24.96 18.54
N THR A 55 -7.39 24.59 17.47
CA THR A 55 -8.82 24.29 17.51
C THR A 55 -9.14 22.90 18.05
N LYS A 56 -8.14 22.03 18.22
CA LYS A 56 -8.31 20.66 18.70
C LYS A 56 -7.59 20.45 20.03
N THR A 57 -8.12 19.54 20.85
CA THR A 57 -7.43 19.14 22.08
C THR A 57 -6.13 18.43 21.76
N VAL A 58 -5.13 18.55 22.64
CA VAL A 58 -3.85 17.83 22.51
C VAL A 58 -4.08 16.32 22.42
N VAL A 59 -5.00 15.78 23.23
CA VAL A 59 -5.30 14.34 23.26
C VAL A 59 -5.81 13.82 21.92
N SER A 60 -6.78 14.53 21.31
CA SER A 60 -7.32 14.14 19.99
C SER A 60 -6.23 14.13 18.92
N GLN A 61 -5.32 15.09 18.97
CA GLN A 61 -4.26 15.23 17.97
C GLN A 61 -3.16 14.18 18.17
N VAL A 62 -2.86 13.81 19.41
CA VAL A 62 -1.95 12.68 19.72
C VAL A 62 -2.54 11.37 19.19
N GLN A 63 -3.84 11.14 19.30
CA GLN A 63 -4.49 9.95 18.73
C GLN A 63 -4.41 9.95 17.20
N GLU A 64 -4.65 11.08 16.54
CA GLU A 64 -4.47 11.22 15.08
C GLU A 64 -3.03 10.92 14.67
N PHE A 65 -2.04 11.40 15.42
CA PHE A 65 -0.63 11.12 15.15
C PHE A 65 -0.27 9.63 15.35
N GLN A 66 -0.78 8.99 16.40
CA GLN A 66 -0.59 7.56 16.64
C GLN A 66 -1.14 6.69 15.50
N LEU A 67 -2.26 7.09 14.89
CA LEU A 67 -2.79 6.40 13.70
C LEU A 67 -1.83 6.51 12.51
N ILE A 68 -1.21 7.67 12.29
CA ILE A 68 -0.21 7.84 11.24
C ILE A 68 1.00 6.92 11.50
N LEU A 69 1.49 6.85 12.74
CA LEU A 69 2.59 5.94 13.11
C LEU A 69 2.24 4.47 12.92
N HIS A 70 1.01 4.09 13.24
CA HIS A 70 0.50 2.74 12.99
C HIS A 70 0.51 2.41 11.49
N ASP A 71 0.03 3.32 10.65
CA ASP A 71 0.02 3.15 9.20
C ASP A 71 1.45 3.01 8.64
N ILE A 72 2.43 3.74 9.18
CA ILE A 72 3.84 3.60 8.79
C ILE A 72 4.34 2.18 9.06
N HIS A 73 4.06 1.64 10.25
CA HIS A 73 4.46 0.28 10.59
C HIS A 73 3.72 -0.78 9.77
N ALA A 74 2.41 -0.58 9.49
CA ALA A 74 1.62 -1.48 8.67
C ALA A 74 2.14 -1.59 7.23
N GLU A 75 2.66 -0.48 6.69
CA GLU A 75 3.34 -0.43 5.39
C GLU A 75 4.78 -1.00 5.41
N GLY A 76 5.23 -1.53 6.55
CA GLY A 76 6.57 -2.11 6.72
C GLY A 76 7.69 -1.06 6.75
N MET A 77 7.37 0.20 7.00
CA MET A 77 8.33 1.28 7.16
C MET A 77 8.69 1.45 8.65
N SER A 78 9.86 2.01 8.92
CA SER A 78 10.28 2.40 10.27
C SER A 78 10.72 3.87 10.29
N LEU A 79 10.41 4.56 11.38
CA LEU A 79 11.01 5.86 11.70
C LEU A 79 12.34 5.64 12.42
N SER A 80 13.29 6.56 12.24
CA SER A 80 14.48 6.58 13.08
C SER A 80 14.11 6.96 14.52
N GLU A 81 14.91 6.50 15.48
CA GLU A 81 14.73 6.80 16.91
C GLU A 81 14.63 8.30 17.21
N SER A 82 15.22 9.15 16.37
CA SER A 82 15.12 10.60 16.49
C SER A 82 13.69 11.16 16.33
N PHE A 83 12.76 10.36 15.80
CA PHE A 83 11.36 10.72 15.60
C PHE A 83 10.38 9.84 16.42
N GLN A 84 10.89 8.87 17.20
CA GLN A 84 10.10 8.07 18.15
C GLN A 84 10.10 8.71 19.53
#